data_AF-A0AAV0C234-F1
#
_entry.id   AF-A0AAV0C234-F1
#
_cell.length_a   1.000
_cell.length_b   1.000
_cell.length_c   1.000
_cell.angle_alpha   90.00
_cell.angle_beta   90.00
_cell.angle_gamma   90.00
#
_symmetry.space_group_name_H-M   'P 1'
#
loop_
_entity.id
_entity.type
_entity.pdbx_description
1 polymer ?
#
loop_
_entity_poly.entity_id
_entity_poly.type
_entity_poly.pdbx_seq_one_letter_code
_entity_poly.pdbx_strand_id
1 'polypeptide(L)'
;MEKEILDYVLVPLGLLLMLAYHLWLLVQIRNQPNRTVIGVNAINRRLWVRAMMEDVSKNGVLAVQTLRNNIMASTLLASTAIMLSSLIAVLMTGGGTGDRSIRFLLGDRSDFASCVKFFSILVCFLVAFLFNVQSIRYYSHASFLVNVPFRKITEGPDGQCRFALTTEYVGRTVNRGSYFWSLGLRAFYFSFPLFLWIFGPIPMFVCCVFMVFMLYFLDVTVDFGLAVSADEVSCSGDLV
;
A
#
# COMPACT_ATOMS: atom_id res chain seq x y z
N MET A 1 3.95 -33.43 -19.72
CA MET A 1 4.89 -32.50 -20.37
C MET A 1 4.24 -31.14 -20.63
N GLU A 2 3.08 -31.04 -21.28
CA GLU A 2 2.43 -29.74 -21.59
C GLU A 2 2.07 -28.89 -20.35
N LYS A 3 1.56 -29.50 -19.27
CA LYS A 3 1.26 -28.77 -18.01
C LYS A 3 2.51 -28.17 -17.35
N GLU A 4 3.68 -28.81 -17.47
CA GLU A 4 4.93 -28.27 -16.90
C GLU A 4 5.43 -27.10 -17.71
N ILE A 5 5.42 -27.21 -19.04
CA ILE A 5 5.81 -26.12 -19.92
C ILE A 5 4.89 -24.91 -19.71
N LEU A 6 3.59 -25.14 -19.49
CA LEU A 6 2.64 -24.08 -19.17
C LEU A 6 2.94 -23.45 -17.80
N ASP A 7 3.22 -24.23 -16.76
CA ASP A 7 3.64 -23.70 -15.45
C ASP A 7 4.96 -22.88 -15.57
N TYR A 8 5.93 -23.38 -16.33
CA TYR A 8 7.24 -22.73 -16.52
C TYR A 8 7.20 -21.45 -17.37
N VAL A 9 6.16 -21.24 -18.17
CA VAL A 9 6.01 -20.03 -18.99
C VAL A 9 5.03 -19.05 -18.35
N LEU A 10 3.87 -19.53 -17.90
CA LEU A 10 2.76 -18.68 -17.45
C LEU A 10 3.04 -18.04 -16.09
N VAL A 11 3.71 -18.76 -15.18
CA VAL A 11 4.08 -18.25 -13.84
C VAL A 11 5.11 -17.11 -13.94
N PRO A 12 6.28 -17.27 -14.58
CA PRO A 12 7.23 -16.17 -14.71
C PRO A 12 6.67 -15.05 -15.60
N LEU A 13 5.85 -15.34 -16.61
CA LEU A 13 5.20 -14.30 -17.40
C LEU A 13 4.23 -13.46 -16.56
N GLY A 14 3.40 -14.09 -15.72
CA GLY A 14 2.48 -13.41 -14.81
C GLY A 14 3.22 -12.58 -13.75
N LEU A 15 4.30 -13.14 -13.18
CA LEU A 15 5.17 -12.42 -12.25
C LEU A 15 5.88 -11.24 -12.92
N LEU A 16 6.38 -11.43 -14.14
CA LEU A 16 7.06 -10.40 -14.91
C LEU A 16 6.10 -9.28 -15.33
N LEU A 17 4.86 -9.60 -15.66
CA LEU A 17 3.81 -8.62 -15.96
C LEU A 17 3.47 -7.79 -14.72
N MET A 18 3.34 -8.42 -13.55
CA MET A 18 3.16 -7.71 -12.28
C MET A 18 4.37 -6.85 -11.92
N LEU A 19 5.60 -7.36 -12.12
CA LEU A 19 6.83 -6.65 -11.82
C LEU A 19 7.04 -5.48 -12.78
N ALA A 20 6.75 -5.66 -14.07
CA ALA A 20 6.75 -4.61 -15.08
C ALA A 20 5.72 -3.52 -14.77
N TYR A 21 4.51 -3.88 -14.32
CA TYR A 21 3.52 -2.90 -13.87
C TYR A 21 4.02 -2.08 -12.68
N HIS A 22 4.59 -2.74 -11.66
CA HIS A 22 5.12 -2.04 -10.49
C HIS A 22 6.34 -1.18 -10.84
N LEU A 23 7.18 -1.62 -11.77
CA LEU A 23 8.34 -0.87 -12.24
C LEU A 23 7.91 0.33 -13.09
N TRP A 24 6.94 0.15 -13.99
CA TRP A 24 6.33 1.23 -14.76
C TRP A 24 5.67 2.26 -13.84
N LEU A 25 4.91 1.82 -12.84
CA LEU A 25 4.31 2.68 -11.83
C LEU A 25 5.39 3.44 -11.03
N LEU A 26 6.46 2.76 -10.62
CA LEU A 26 7.57 3.39 -9.90
C LEU A 26 8.27 4.44 -10.77
N VAL A 27 8.52 4.13 -12.04
CA VAL A 27 9.08 5.06 -13.03
C VAL A 27 8.14 6.25 -13.25
N GLN A 28 6.84 6.02 -13.34
CA GLN A 28 5.83 7.08 -13.52
C GLN A 28 5.73 7.99 -12.29
N ILE A 29 5.74 7.42 -11.08
CA ILE A 29 5.79 8.18 -9.82
C ILE A 29 7.06 9.03 -9.75
N ARG A 30 8.20 8.49 -10.21
CA ARG A 30 9.50 9.17 -10.16
C ARG A 30 9.64 10.28 -11.21
N ASN A 31 9.14 10.03 -12.42
CA ASN A 31 9.33 10.93 -13.56
C ASN A 31 8.22 11.98 -13.67
N GLN A 32 6.99 11.69 -13.23
CA GLN A 32 5.85 12.61 -13.31
C GLN A 32 4.99 12.59 -12.04
N PRO A 33 5.49 13.12 -10.91
CA PRO A 33 4.75 13.13 -9.65
C PRO A 33 3.40 13.87 -9.75
N ASN A 34 3.26 14.87 -10.62
CA ASN A 34 2.00 15.63 -10.76
C ASN A 34 0.92 14.92 -11.62
N ARG A 35 1.26 13.82 -12.30
CA ARG A 35 0.31 13.06 -13.15
C ARG A 35 -0.10 11.72 -12.54
N THR A 36 0.26 11.48 -11.28
CA THR A 36 -0.11 10.24 -10.60
C THR A 36 -0.87 10.55 -9.34
N VAL A 37 -1.93 9.78 -9.08
CA VAL A 37 -2.76 9.86 -7.86
C VAL A 37 -1.91 9.87 -6.59
N ILE A 38 -0.85 9.07 -6.56
CA ILE A 38 0.07 8.96 -5.42
C ILE A 38 0.81 10.29 -5.19
N GLY A 39 1.22 10.98 -6.25
CA GLY A 39 1.91 12.26 -6.14
C GLY A 39 0.96 13.42 -5.86
N VAL A 40 -0.25 13.44 -6.44
CA VAL A 40 -1.28 14.43 -6.09
C VAL A 40 -1.71 14.28 -4.63
N ASN A 41 -1.98 13.06 -4.15
CA ASN A 41 -2.26 12.81 -2.73
C ASN A 41 -1.07 13.17 -1.83
N ALA A 42 0.17 13.03 -2.31
CA ALA A 42 1.34 13.48 -1.56
C ALA A 42 1.37 15.01 -1.39
N ILE A 43 1.03 15.76 -2.44
CA ILE A 43 0.93 17.22 -2.40
C ILE A 43 -0.22 17.66 -1.50
N ASN A 44 -1.42 17.09 -1.70
CA ASN A 44 -2.60 17.39 -0.89
C ASN A 44 -2.36 17.14 0.60
N ARG A 45 -1.64 16.07 0.96
CA ARG A 45 -1.27 15.81 2.35
C ARG A 45 -0.26 16.79 2.92
N ARG A 46 0.69 17.27 2.11
CA ARG A 46 1.61 18.33 2.56
C ARG A 46 0.87 19.63 2.82
N LEU A 47 -0.07 20.00 1.94
CA LEU A 47 -0.94 21.17 2.12
C LEU A 47 -1.83 21.01 3.35
N TRP A 48 -2.44 19.84 3.52
CA TRP A 48 -3.23 19.53 4.71
C TRP A 48 -2.42 19.63 6.00
N VAL A 49 -1.20 19.08 6.04
CA VAL A 49 -0.32 19.20 7.23
C VAL A 49 -0.01 20.68 7.52
N ARG A 50 0.25 21.49 6.50
CA ARG A 50 0.49 22.93 6.67
C ARG A 50 -0.71 23.62 7.31
N ALA A 51 -1.91 23.38 6.78
CA ALA A 51 -3.16 23.93 7.29
C ALA A 51 -3.49 23.46 8.72
N MET A 52 -3.20 22.19 9.05
CA MET A 52 -3.40 21.67 10.40
C MET A 52 -2.42 22.28 11.42
N MET A 53 -1.19 22.59 10.99
CA MET A 53 -0.14 23.16 11.85
C MET A 53 -0.21 24.69 12.00
N GLU A 54 -0.94 25.40 11.13
CA GLU A 54 -1.16 26.85 11.27
C GLU A 54 -1.93 27.21 12.55
N ASP A 55 -2.95 26.40 12.88
CA ASP A 55 -3.81 26.56 14.05
C ASP A 55 -3.89 25.26 14.88
N VAL A 56 -2.76 24.83 15.46
CA VAL A 56 -2.66 23.59 16.26
C VAL A 56 -3.68 23.53 17.41
N SER A 57 -4.05 24.66 18.01
CA SER A 57 -5.04 24.70 19.12
C SER A 57 -6.45 24.32 18.69
N LYS A 58 -6.83 24.55 17.43
CA LYS A 58 -8.14 24.18 16.87
C LYS A 58 -8.07 22.86 16.12
N ASN A 59 -7.01 22.67 15.33
CA ASN A 59 -6.91 21.60 14.34
C ASN A 59 -6.08 20.40 14.82
N GLY A 60 -5.35 20.51 15.94
CA GLY A 60 -4.47 19.44 16.44
C GLY A 60 -5.21 18.15 16.75
N VAL A 61 -6.41 18.24 17.36
CA VAL A 61 -7.24 17.05 17.66
C VAL A 61 -7.68 16.36 16.38
N LEU A 62 -8.13 17.11 15.38
CA LEU A 62 -8.52 16.57 14.07
C LEU A 62 -7.34 15.87 13.40
N ALA A 63 -6.16 16.49 13.41
CA ALA A 63 -4.95 15.92 12.82
C ALA A 63 -4.55 14.60 13.49
N VAL A 64 -4.55 14.53 14.83
CA VAL A 64 -4.30 13.30 15.59
C VAL A 64 -5.32 12.23 15.26
N GLN A 65 -6.60 12.60 15.20
CA GLN A 65 -7.67 11.66 14.94
C GLN A 65 -7.53 11.06 13.53
N THR A 66 -7.21 11.87 12.52
CA THR A 66 -6.92 11.40 11.17
C THR A 66 -5.72 10.47 11.15
N LEU A 67 -4.62 10.81 11.84
CA LEU A 67 -3.44 9.95 11.92
C LEU A 67 -3.72 8.64 12.66
N ARG A 68 -4.51 8.68 13.73
CA ARG A 68 -4.95 7.50 14.48
C ARG A 68 -5.83 6.58 13.64
N ASN A 69 -6.72 7.13 12.80
CA ASN A 69 -7.51 6.33 11.86
C ASN A 69 -6.61 5.59 10.87
N ASN A 70 -5.59 6.28 10.33
CA ASN A 70 -4.60 5.65 9.46
C ASN A 70 -3.77 4.57 10.18
N ILE A 71 -3.36 4.81 11.43
CA ILE A 71 -2.69 3.79 12.27
C ILE A 71 -3.59 2.58 12.48
N MET A 72 -4.88 2.78 12.76
CA MET A 72 -5.85 1.70 12.92
C MET A 72 -5.97 0.89 11.63
N ALA A 73 -6.11 1.54 10.47
CA ALA A 73 -6.16 0.87 9.18
C ALA A 73 -4.88 0.05 8.90
N SER A 74 -3.69 0.62 9.12
CA SER A 74 -2.42 -0.10 9.00
C SER A 74 -2.32 -1.28 9.98
N THR A 75 -2.84 -1.12 11.21
CA THR A 75 -2.85 -2.19 12.22
C THR A 75 -3.74 -3.34 11.79
N LEU A 76 -4.95 -3.06 11.28
CA LEU A 76 -5.85 -4.10 10.77
C LEU A 76 -5.20 -4.89 9.62
N LEU A 77 -4.54 -4.19 8.69
CA LEU A 77 -3.78 -4.83 7.61
C LEU A 77 -2.57 -5.63 8.15
N ALA A 78 -1.82 -5.11 9.13
CA ALA A 78 -0.72 -5.86 9.73
C ALA A 78 -1.21 -7.14 10.43
N SER A 79 -2.28 -7.05 11.23
CA SER A 79 -2.87 -8.18 11.94
C SER A 79 -3.41 -9.24 10.96
N THR A 80 -4.10 -8.84 9.90
CA THR A 80 -4.55 -9.78 8.87
C THR A 80 -3.38 -10.45 8.16
N ALA A 81 -2.30 -9.71 7.86
CA ALA A 81 -1.11 -10.28 7.22
C ALA A 81 -0.48 -11.37 8.08
N ILE A 82 -0.25 -11.09 9.38
CA ILE A 82 0.38 -12.06 10.27
C ILE A 82 -0.54 -13.26 10.58
N MET A 83 -1.85 -13.05 10.67
CA MET A 83 -2.82 -14.14 10.81
C MET A 83 -2.79 -15.07 9.60
N LEU A 84 -2.77 -14.52 8.38
CA LEU A 84 -2.67 -15.30 7.16
C LEU A 84 -1.31 -16.01 7.04
N SER A 85 -0.21 -15.36 7.41
CA SER A 85 1.12 -16.00 7.49
C SER A 85 1.10 -17.20 8.45
N SER A 86 0.48 -17.06 9.63
CA SER A 86 0.34 -18.14 10.60
C SER A 86 -0.49 -19.30 10.04
N LEU A 87 -1.63 -19.00 9.41
CA LEU A 87 -2.48 -20.00 8.77
C LEU A 87 -1.71 -20.80 7.70
N ILE A 88 -0.96 -20.13 6.83
CA ILE A 88 -0.13 -20.77 5.80
C ILE A 88 0.96 -21.65 6.45
N ALA A 89 1.62 -21.16 7.50
CA ALA A 89 2.64 -21.94 8.21
C ALA A 89 2.06 -23.21 8.87
N VAL A 90 0.85 -23.14 9.44
CA VAL A 90 0.14 -24.30 9.98
C VAL A 90 -0.25 -25.27 8.87
N LEU A 91 -0.74 -24.79 7.72
CA LEU A 91 -1.04 -25.66 6.58
C LEU A 91 0.21 -26.40 6.05
N MET A 92 1.38 -25.76 6.10
CA MET A 92 2.65 -26.41 5.72
C MET A 92 3.10 -27.48 6.73
N THR A 93 2.91 -27.26 8.03
CA THR A 93 3.45 -28.10 9.11
C THR A 93 2.46 -29.17 9.61
N GLY A 94 1.16 -28.91 9.55
CA GLY A 94 0.09 -29.73 10.15
C GLY A 94 -0.35 -30.96 9.34
N GLY A 95 0.21 -31.21 8.16
CA GLY A 95 -0.20 -32.32 7.29
C GLY A 95 0.22 -33.73 7.77
N GLY A 96 0.64 -33.90 9.02
CA GLY A 96 1.25 -35.14 9.53
C GLY A 96 0.28 -36.22 10.02
N THR A 97 -0.96 -35.90 10.40
CA THR A 97 -1.73 -36.86 11.23
C THR A 97 -3.21 -37.07 10.91
N GLY A 98 -3.81 -36.44 9.89
CA GLY A 98 -5.23 -36.69 9.62
C GLY A 98 -5.80 -36.34 8.25
N ASP A 99 -5.20 -35.42 7.49
CA ASP A 99 -5.85 -34.90 6.28
C ASP A 99 -5.06 -35.18 5.00
N ARG A 100 -5.09 -36.44 4.58
CA ARG A 100 -4.57 -36.89 3.28
C ARG A 100 -5.44 -36.37 2.11
N SER A 101 -6.61 -35.79 2.38
CA SER A 101 -7.58 -35.32 1.39
C SER A 101 -7.17 -33.97 0.78
N ILE A 102 -6.67 -33.03 1.60
CA ILE A 102 -6.16 -31.73 1.10
C ILE A 102 -4.92 -31.92 0.22
N ARG A 103 -4.00 -32.81 0.58
CA ARG A 103 -2.82 -33.11 -0.25
C ARG A 103 -3.18 -33.75 -1.60
N PHE A 104 -4.25 -34.55 -1.65
CA PHE A 104 -4.68 -35.23 -2.87
C PHE A 104 -5.47 -34.31 -3.81
N LEU A 105 -6.25 -33.36 -3.27
CA LEU A 105 -6.90 -32.28 -4.04
C LEU A 105 -5.90 -31.23 -4.58
N LEU A 106 -4.72 -31.12 -3.97
CA LEU A 106 -3.67 -30.16 -4.38
C LEU A 106 -2.77 -30.65 -5.54
N GLY A 107 -2.99 -31.84 -6.08
CA GLY A 107 -2.24 -32.35 -7.23
C GLY A 107 -0.82 -32.77 -6.85
N ASP A 108 -0.61 -34.07 -6.72
CA ASP A 108 0.70 -34.68 -6.47
C ASP A 108 1.68 -34.38 -7.63
N ARG A 109 2.50 -33.34 -7.45
CA ARG A 109 3.71 -33.07 -8.22
C ARG A 109 4.76 -32.42 -7.32
N SER A 110 5.63 -33.26 -6.77
CA SER A 110 6.83 -32.93 -5.97
C SER A 110 6.55 -32.07 -4.73
N ASP A 111 6.77 -32.66 -3.54
CA ASP A 111 6.71 -31.96 -2.25
C ASP A 111 7.44 -30.60 -2.25
N PHE A 112 8.51 -30.49 -3.05
CA PHE A 112 9.28 -29.26 -3.21
C PHE A 112 8.49 -28.12 -3.89
N ALA A 113 7.74 -28.40 -4.96
CA ALA A 113 7.00 -27.38 -5.70
C ALA A 113 5.88 -26.76 -4.84
N SER A 114 5.16 -27.58 -4.06
CA SER A 114 4.15 -27.11 -3.12
C SER A 114 4.75 -26.29 -1.98
N CYS A 115 5.89 -26.71 -1.43
CA CYS A 115 6.62 -25.94 -0.41
C CYS A 115 7.03 -24.55 -0.93
N VAL A 116 7.52 -24.45 -2.17
CA VAL A 116 7.90 -23.16 -2.79
C VAL A 116 6.69 -22.23 -2.93
N LYS A 117 5.51 -22.76 -3.32
CA LYS A 117 4.27 -21.97 -3.43
C LYS A 117 3.86 -21.37 -2.08
N PHE A 118 3.75 -22.19 -1.04
CA PHE A 118 3.36 -21.72 0.29
C PHE A 118 4.40 -20.78 0.91
N PHE A 119 5.69 -21.07 0.74
CA PHE A 119 6.76 -20.20 1.20
C PHE A 119 6.71 -18.83 0.51
N SER A 120 6.45 -18.78 -0.80
CA SER A 120 6.28 -17.53 -1.54
C SER A 120 5.13 -16.67 -1.00
N ILE A 121 3.97 -17.29 -0.72
CA ILE A 121 2.81 -16.62 -0.11
C ILE A 121 3.16 -16.08 1.28
N LEU A 122 3.84 -16.88 2.10
CA LEU A 122 4.26 -16.47 3.45
C LEU A 122 5.20 -15.28 3.42
N VAL A 123 6.21 -15.30 2.54
CA VAL A 123 7.13 -14.17 2.36
C VAL A 123 6.38 -12.92 1.90
N CYS A 124 5.43 -13.07 0.97
CA CYS A 124 4.61 -11.95 0.50
C CYS A 124 3.81 -11.30 1.64
N PHE A 125 3.12 -12.09 2.48
CA PHE A 125 2.39 -11.56 3.63
C PHE A 125 3.32 -10.97 4.70
N LEU A 126 4.51 -11.55 4.93
CA LEU A 126 5.48 -10.98 5.85
C LEU A 126 5.98 -9.61 5.37
N VAL A 127 6.23 -9.46 4.06
CA VAL A 127 6.59 -8.17 3.47
C VAL A 127 5.45 -7.15 3.64
N ALA A 128 4.19 -7.55 3.40
CA ALA A 128 3.03 -6.71 3.63
C ALA A 128 2.91 -6.28 5.11
N PHE A 129 3.15 -7.21 6.05
CA PHE A 129 3.20 -6.94 7.49
C PHE A 129 4.28 -5.90 7.82
N LEU A 130 5.51 -6.09 7.35
CA LEU A 130 6.63 -5.18 7.62
C LEU A 130 6.35 -3.76 7.11
N PHE A 131 5.78 -3.62 5.91
CA PHE A 131 5.41 -2.30 5.38
C PHE A 131 4.30 -1.63 6.20
N ASN A 132 3.29 -2.37 6.64
CA ASN A 132 2.25 -1.82 7.51
C ASN A 132 2.81 -1.42 8.90
N VAL A 133 3.73 -2.19 9.47
CA VAL A 133 4.44 -1.83 10.72
C VAL A 133 5.28 -0.56 10.55
N GLN A 134 5.97 -0.40 9.42
CA GLN A 134 6.70 0.84 9.12
C GLN A 134 5.76 2.03 8.98
N SER A 135 4.62 1.85 8.32
CA SER A 135 3.58 2.89 8.22
C SER A 135 3.10 3.35 9.61
N ILE A 136 2.79 2.41 10.51
CA ILE A 136 2.39 2.72 11.90
C ILE A 136 3.45 3.58 12.59
N ARG A 137 4.74 3.23 12.48
CA ARG A 137 5.83 3.98 13.09
C ARG A 137 5.88 5.43 12.61
N TYR A 138 5.80 5.64 11.30
CA TYR A 138 5.84 6.99 10.71
C TYR A 138 4.60 7.80 11.08
N TYR A 139 3.40 7.21 11.08
CA TYR A 139 2.18 7.90 11.50
C TYR A 139 2.18 8.24 12.99
N SER A 140 2.66 7.34 13.86
CA SER A 140 2.83 7.62 15.28
C SER A 140 3.80 8.78 15.50
N HIS A 141 4.95 8.78 14.82
CA HIS A 141 5.91 9.88 14.89
C HIS A 141 5.31 11.20 14.39
N ALA A 142 4.60 11.19 13.27
CA ALA A 142 3.90 12.36 12.78
C ALA A 142 2.82 12.88 13.76
N SER A 143 2.13 11.98 14.47
CA SER A 143 1.10 12.34 15.45
C SER A 143 1.67 13.08 16.64
N PHE A 144 2.90 12.76 17.06
CA PHE A 144 3.58 13.56 18.08
C PHE A 144 3.99 14.92 17.52
N LEU A 145 4.60 14.96 16.33
CA LEU A 145 5.11 16.19 15.74
C LEU A 145 4.02 17.22 15.41
N VAL A 146 2.82 16.78 15.00
CA VAL A 146 1.74 17.69 14.57
C VAL A 146 1.14 18.50 15.73
N ASN A 147 1.29 18.03 16.98
CA ASN A 147 0.78 18.73 18.18
C ASN A 147 1.80 19.64 18.85
N VAL A 148 3.06 19.61 18.44
CA VAL A 148 4.07 20.46 19.05
C VAL A 148 3.77 21.90 18.62
N PRO A 149 3.58 22.85 19.57
CA PRO A 149 3.18 24.23 19.27
C PRO A 149 4.37 25.05 18.75
N PHE A 150 4.97 24.63 17.62
CA PHE A 150 6.14 25.27 17.02
C PHE A 150 5.89 26.76 16.74
N ARG A 151 4.68 27.17 16.38
CA ARG A 151 4.35 28.58 16.15
C ARG A 151 4.60 29.48 17.37
N LYS A 152 4.28 29.01 18.60
CA LYS A 152 4.53 29.76 19.84
C LYS A 152 6.01 29.74 20.27
N ILE A 153 6.71 28.66 19.94
CA ILE A 153 8.14 28.49 20.27
C ILE A 153 9.01 29.35 19.35
N THR A 154 8.48 29.79 18.20
CA THR A 154 9.25 30.41 17.14
C THR A 154 8.82 31.85 16.84
N GLU A 155 8.49 32.64 17.86
CA GLU A 155 8.15 34.08 17.74
C GLU A 155 9.40 34.99 17.55
N GLY A 156 10.39 34.56 16.77
CA GLY A 156 11.60 35.34 16.44
C GLY A 156 11.71 35.70 14.95
N PRO A 157 12.68 36.55 14.55
CA PRO A 157 12.87 36.96 13.15
C PRO A 157 13.14 35.79 12.19
N ASP A 158 13.76 34.70 12.67
CA ASP A 158 13.97 33.44 11.91
C ASP A 158 12.82 32.43 12.04
N GLY A 159 11.72 32.86 12.66
CA GLY A 159 10.72 31.95 13.19
C GLY A 159 9.78 31.35 12.16
N GLN A 160 9.42 32.14 11.17
CA GLN A 160 8.65 31.69 10.01
C GLN A 160 9.41 30.67 9.17
N CYS A 161 10.72 30.84 9.01
CA CYS A 161 11.56 29.91 8.24
C CYS A 161 11.66 28.55 8.94
N ARG A 162 11.90 28.54 10.26
CA ARG A 162 11.92 27.32 11.07
C ARG A 162 10.56 26.63 11.09
N PHE A 163 9.47 27.37 11.20
CA PHE A 163 8.11 26.80 11.12
C PHE A 163 7.82 26.17 9.75
N ALA A 164 8.23 26.82 8.65
CA ALA A 164 8.11 26.27 7.30
C ALA A 164 8.93 24.97 7.12
N LEU A 165 10.16 24.93 7.64
CA LEU A 165 11.00 23.72 7.63
C LEU A 165 10.39 22.58 8.44
N THR A 166 9.83 22.88 9.62
CA THR A 166 9.19 21.87 10.47
C THR A 166 7.91 21.34 9.85
N THR A 167 7.04 22.20 9.32
CA THR A 167 5.80 21.77 8.63
C THR A 167 6.11 20.91 7.41
N GLU A 168 7.15 21.25 6.64
CA GLU A 168 7.61 20.41 5.54
C GLU A 168 8.15 19.05 6.03
N TYR A 169 8.90 19.03 7.13
CA TYR A 169 9.39 17.78 7.73
C TYR A 169 8.25 16.87 8.21
N VAL A 170 7.23 17.43 8.88
CA VAL A 170 6.03 16.68 9.28
C VAL A 170 5.28 16.17 8.04
N GLY A 171 5.09 17.02 7.04
CA GLY A 171 4.47 16.64 5.77
C GLY A 171 5.21 15.49 5.07
N ARG A 172 6.54 15.53 5.02
CA ARG A 172 7.38 14.44 4.49
C ARG A 172 7.24 13.17 5.32
N THR A 173 7.12 13.28 6.64
CA THR A 173 6.96 12.14 7.56
C THR A 173 5.61 11.45 7.34
N VAL A 174 4.51 12.20 7.28
CA VAL A 174 3.16 11.69 6.97
C VAL A 174 3.15 11.02 5.59
N ASN A 175 3.78 11.65 4.62
CA ASN A 175 3.81 11.12 3.25
C ASN A 175 4.61 9.81 3.15
N ARG A 176 5.74 9.69 3.85
CA ARG A 176 6.47 8.42 3.99
C ARG A 176 5.60 7.34 4.62
N GLY A 177 4.90 7.65 5.71
CA GLY A 177 3.97 6.73 6.36
C GLY A 177 2.88 6.22 5.41
N SER A 178 2.35 7.09 4.55
CA SER A 178 1.42 6.65 3.52
C SER A 178 2.05 5.85 2.41
N TYR A 179 3.28 6.15 1.96
CA TYR A 179 3.90 5.33 0.93
C TYR A 179 4.08 3.90 1.40
N PHE A 180 4.50 3.71 2.66
CA PHE A 180 4.58 2.39 3.27
C PHE A 180 3.20 1.71 3.40
N TRP A 181 2.16 2.47 3.76
CA TRP A 181 0.80 1.95 3.81
C TRP A 181 0.31 1.46 2.44
N SER A 182 0.45 2.31 1.41
CA SER A 182 0.05 1.96 0.04
C SER A 182 0.88 0.82 -0.54
N LEU A 183 2.16 0.72 -0.19
CA LEU A 183 3.02 -0.39 -0.59
C LEU A 183 2.62 -1.70 0.12
N GLY A 184 2.28 -1.63 1.41
CA GLY A 184 1.74 -2.76 2.16
C GLY A 184 0.42 -3.27 1.58
N LEU A 185 -0.49 -2.36 1.22
CA LEU A 185 -1.75 -2.71 0.56
C LEU A 185 -1.54 -3.33 -0.83
N ARG A 186 -0.60 -2.81 -1.63
CA ARG A 186 -0.24 -3.42 -2.91
C ARG A 186 0.40 -4.81 -2.76
N ALA A 187 1.21 -5.01 -1.71
CA ALA A 187 1.73 -6.33 -1.38
C ALA A 187 0.60 -7.32 -1.01
N PHE A 188 -0.45 -6.85 -0.32
CA PHE A 188 -1.67 -7.63 -0.10
C PHE A 188 -2.39 -8.00 -1.41
N TYR A 189 -2.50 -7.06 -2.35
CA TYR A 189 -3.08 -7.36 -3.66
C TYR A 189 -2.25 -8.41 -4.42
N PHE A 190 -0.92 -8.34 -4.31
CA PHE A 190 -0.04 -9.33 -4.92
C PHE A 190 -0.18 -10.74 -4.33
N SER A 191 -0.65 -10.89 -3.09
CA SER A 191 -0.83 -12.21 -2.49
C SER A 191 -2.01 -12.99 -3.08
N PHE A 192 -3.01 -12.32 -3.67
CA PHE A 192 -4.17 -12.99 -4.29
C PHE A 192 -3.78 -13.87 -5.50
N PRO A 193 -3.03 -13.39 -6.51
CA PRO A 193 -2.52 -14.26 -7.58
C PRO A 193 -1.72 -15.45 -7.05
N LEU A 194 -0.87 -15.24 -6.03
CA LEU A 194 -0.08 -16.32 -5.42
C LEU A 194 -0.98 -17.36 -4.73
N PHE A 195 -2.07 -16.94 -4.11
CA PHE A 195 -3.06 -17.86 -3.55
C PHE A 195 -3.77 -18.66 -4.65
N LEU A 196 -4.17 -18.01 -5.75
CA LEU A 196 -4.80 -18.67 -6.90
C LEU A 196 -3.85 -19.64 -7.61
N TRP A 197 -2.54 -19.43 -7.50
CA TRP A 197 -1.52 -20.35 -8.01
C TRP A 197 -1.53 -21.74 -7.34
N ILE A 198 -2.15 -21.86 -6.16
CA ILE A 198 -2.40 -23.17 -5.52
C ILE A 198 -3.36 -24.00 -6.37
N PHE A 199 -4.38 -23.38 -6.97
CA PHE A 199 -5.39 -24.07 -7.80
C PHE A 199 -4.93 -24.31 -9.24
N GLY A 200 -3.89 -23.60 -9.70
CA GLY A 200 -3.25 -23.83 -10.99
C GLY A 200 -2.68 -22.56 -11.63
N PRO A 201 -1.95 -22.68 -12.75
CA PRO A 201 -1.36 -21.56 -13.48
C PRO A 201 -2.40 -20.69 -14.20
N ILE A 202 -3.49 -21.30 -14.71
CA ILE A 202 -4.55 -20.60 -15.44
C ILE A 202 -5.28 -19.57 -14.54
N PRO A 203 -5.82 -19.93 -13.36
CA PRO A 203 -6.46 -18.96 -12.49
C PRO A 203 -5.48 -17.90 -11.98
N MET A 204 -4.21 -18.24 -11.76
CA MET A 204 -3.16 -17.26 -11.42
C MET A 204 -3.01 -16.20 -12.52
N PHE A 205 -2.90 -16.61 -13.79
CA PHE A 205 -2.71 -15.69 -14.91
C PHE A 205 -3.91 -14.76 -15.10
N VAL A 206 -5.14 -15.30 -15.07
CA VAL A 206 -6.37 -14.50 -15.14
C VAL A 206 -6.44 -13.50 -13.98
N CYS A 207 -6.04 -13.92 -12.78
CA CYS A 207 -5.95 -13.03 -11.62
C CYS A 207 -4.92 -11.93 -11.83
N CYS A 208 -3.73 -12.22 -12.37
CA CYS A 208 -2.73 -11.19 -12.68
C CYS A 208 -3.28 -10.14 -13.66
N VAL A 209 -3.96 -10.56 -14.73
CA VAL A 209 -4.57 -9.63 -15.71
C VAL A 209 -5.65 -8.77 -15.04
N PHE A 210 -6.53 -9.38 -14.26
CA PHE A 210 -7.56 -8.65 -13.52
C PHE A 210 -6.96 -7.68 -12.49
N MET A 211 -5.91 -8.09 -11.78
CA MET A 211 -5.23 -7.22 -10.82
C MET A 211 -4.55 -6.05 -11.50
N VAL A 212 -3.88 -6.26 -12.63
CA VAL A 212 -3.29 -5.16 -13.41
C VAL A 212 -4.36 -4.19 -13.90
N PHE A 213 -5.50 -4.72 -14.38
CA PHE A 213 -6.64 -3.90 -14.75
C PHE A 213 -7.18 -3.10 -13.55
N MET A 214 -7.43 -3.76 -12.41
CA MET A 214 -7.96 -3.12 -11.21
C MET A 214 -6.99 -2.07 -10.64
N LEU A 215 -5.69 -2.36 -10.59
CA LEU A 215 -4.66 -1.40 -10.17
C LEU A 215 -4.57 -0.23 -11.16
N TYR A 216 -4.65 -0.49 -12.47
CA TYR A 216 -4.68 0.56 -13.49
C TYR A 216 -5.89 1.48 -13.28
N PHE A 217 -7.08 0.91 -13.08
CA PHE A 217 -8.28 1.70 -12.77
C PHE A 217 -8.14 2.47 -11.45
N LEU A 218 -7.54 1.88 -10.41
CA LEU A 218 -7.32 2.57 -9.14
C LEU A 218 -6.36 3.75 -9.30
N ASP A 219 -5.32 3.57 -10.11
CA ASP A 219 -4.29 4.57 -10.37
C ASP A 219 -4.76 5.62 -11.43
N VAL A 220 -5.75 5.34 -12.28
CA VAL A 220 -6.26 6.24 -13.36
C VAL A 220 -7.63 6.86 -13.08
N THR A 221 -8.59 6.14 -12.50
CA THR A 221 -9.97 6.66 -12.30
C THR A 221 -10.02 7.79 -11.26
N VAL A 222 -9.07 7.81 -10.32
CA VAL A 222 -8.94 8.92 -9.37
C VAL A 222 -8.38 10.19 -10.05
N ASP A 223 -7.60 10.06 -11.13
CA ASP A 223 -7.23 11.22 -11.96
C ASP A 223 -8.45 11.84 -12.66
N PHE A 224 -9.42 11.02 -13.10
CA PHE A 224 -10.69 11.52 -13.64
C PHE A 224 -11.53 12.26 -12.59
N GLY A 225 -11.61 11.75 -11.35
CA GLY A 225 -12.33 12.42 -10.27
C GLY A 225 -11.71 13.76 -9.85
N LEU A 226 -10.38 13.87 -9.91
CA LEU A 226 -9.65 15.12 -9.67
C LEU A 226 -9.79 16.12 -10.83
N ALA A 227 -9.83 15.64 -12.08
CA ALA A 227 -10.08 16.50 -13.25
C ALA A 227 -11.49 17.11 -13.23
N VAL A 228 -12.51 16.31 -12.89
CA VAL A 228 -13.89 16.80 -12.71
C VAL A 228 -13.98 17.82 -11.57
N SER A 229 -13.22 17.63 -10.49
CA SER A 229 -13.16 18.60 -9.38
C SER A 229 -12.48 19.93 -9.77
N ALA A 230 -11.54 19.91 -10.71
CA ALA A 230 -10.87 21.12 -11.19
C ALA A 230 -11.75 21.92 -12.15
N ASP A 231 -12.55 21.24 -12.99
CA ASP A 231 -13.50 21.89 -13.91
C ASP A 231 -14.72 22.48 -13.16
N GLU A 232 -15.17 21.87 -12.07
CA GLU A 232 -16.25 22.45 -11.24
C GLU A 232 -15.79 23.72 -10.49
N VAL A 233 -14.53 23.78 -10.03
CA VAL A 233 -13.99 25.01 -9.41
C VAL A 233 -13.81 26.13 -10.43
N SER A 234 -13.59 25.81 -11.71
CA SER A 234 -13.56 26.81 -12.78
C SER A 234 -14.97 27.30 -13.17
N CYS A 235 -16.02 26.48 -13.02
CA CYS A 235 -17.39 26.88 -13.38
C CYS A 235 -18.16 27.59 -12.24
N SER A 236 -17.68 27.53 -11.00
CA SER A 236 -18.27 28.28 -9.87
C SER A 236 -17.70 29.69 -9.69
N GLY A 237 -16.76 30.12 -10.53
CA GLY A 237 -16.20 31.48 -10.52
C GLY A 237 -17.02 32.56 -11.25
N ASP A 238 -18.04 32.15 -12.02
CA ASP A 238 -18.80 33.05 -12.91
C ASP A 238 -20.28 33.20 -12.52
N LEU A 239 -20.59 33.33 -11.22
CA LEU A 239 -21.90 33.80 -10.75
C LEU A 239 -21.69 34.85 -9.65
N VAL A 240 -21.40 36.07 -10.12
CA VAL A 240 -21.64 37.34 -9.42
C VAL A 240 -23.15 37.59 -9.36
#